data_AF-A0A2I1ESE7-F1
#
_entry.id   AF-A0A2I1ESE7-F1
#
_cell.length_a   1.000
_cell.length_b   1.000
_cell.length_c   1.000
_cell.angle_alpha   90.00
_cell.angle_beta   90.00
_cell.angle_gamma   90.00
#
_symmetry.space_group_name_H-M   'P 1'
#
loop_
_entity.id
_entity.type
_entity.pdbx_description
1 polymer ?
#
loop_
_entity_poly.entity_id
_entity_poly.type
_entity_poly.pdbx_seq_one_letter_code
_entity_poly.pdbx_strand_id
1 'polypeptide(L)'
;MISEKLKELKKYKKEHKKKWEEEKNHEKELYSKECVAHCINFVVGEAKDEVADLKIHDRFSCYLATILARDKEIVAVWLKILKDSSEIYLSKNFDWLNKDVKYINDITNYLKVISKNTPIKSTDTEKAFYLAVMSYCYTKFEFRWNKLKNDINNGDNEYVKSLKDYISAELGDSATPINISLVCYEYYKQIKAKVNSNISPKFLGHIKKVGSYFGSIKGIINCAKNIQYKPLFSNIKVNRGRPVIINKQPIYSWENIIKRFIDEDEDKYNHFMTRCSKKPEVMERIHKVYTDNATKQLQLNNDNVEKCIYLHAEMHILASLIIDNKIKSRVFIAVSKKCCYLCELYINFAIKQGYNIVISGKHQKLYDRWILPHVKNSDFKDKSLIYILENLNQIIEKKIEHYIRSLPANFDNSGNNLDLYDNGNNIYMRYMEYIKDFDNVCKKIDLKFKI
;
A
#
# COMPACT_ATOMS: atom_id res chain seq x y z
N MET A 1 24.44 -45.16 26.86
CA MET A 1 23.39 -44.14 27.11
C MET A 1 23.82 -42.68 26.93
N ILE A 2 24.78 -42.12 27.69
CA ILE A 2 25.16 -40.68 27.54
C ILE A 2 25.83 -40.38 26.18
N SER A 3 26.65 -41.32 25.68
CA SER A 3 27.37 -41.20 24.39
C SER A 3 26.45 -41.19 23.15
N GLU A 4 25.39 -42.00 23.14
CA GLU A 4 24.40 -42.03 22.05
C GLU A 4 23.57 -40.76 21.99
N LYS A 5 23.07 -40.29 23.14
CA LYS A 5 22.34 -39.01 23.22
C LYS A 5 23.19 -37.83 22.72
N LEU A 6 24.49 -37.85 22.97
CA LEU A 6 25.44 -36.85 22.49
C LEU A 6 25.67 -36.91 20.97
N LYS A 7 25.70 -38.12 20.39
CA LYS A 7 25.78 -38.32 18.93
C LYS A 7 24.49 -37.88 18.24
N GLU A 8 23.32 -38.21 18.79
CA GLU A 8 22.02 -37.78 18.30
C GLU A 8 21.88 -36.25 18.33
N LEU A 9 22.27 -35.60 19.43
CA LEU A 9 22.22 -34.13 19.54
C LEU A 9 23.15 -33.44 18.52
N LYS A 10 24.34 -34.00 18.26
CA LYS A 10 25.27 -33.49 17.25
C LYS A 10 24.69 -33.64 15.84
N LYS A 11 24.08 -34.78 15.53
CA LYS A 11 23.41 -35.03 14.24
C LYS A 11 22.24 -34.07 14.04
N TYR A 12 21.37 -33.93 15.04
CA TYR A 12 20.25 -32.97 15.04
C TYR A 12 20.72 -31.53 14.80
N LYS A 13 21.75 -31.07 15.52
CA LYS A 13 22.32 -29.72 15.32
C LYS A 13 22.87 -29.52 13.91
N LYS A 14 23.52 -30.53 13.32
CA LYS A 14 24.06 -30.47 11.96
C LYS A 14 22.95 -30.39 10.91
N GLU A 15 21.92 -31.22 11.04
CA GLU A 15 20.75 -31.22 10.15
C GLU A 15 19.99 -29.89 10.25
N HIS A 16 19.76 -29.39 11.45
CA HIS A 16 19.09 -28.10 11.67
C HIS A 16 19.90 -26.93 11.11
N LYS A 17 21.24 -26.96 11.24
CA LYS A 17 22.12 -25.95 10.65
C LYS A 17 22.03 -25.98 9.12
N LYS A 18 22.08 -27.16 8.51
CA LYS A 18 21.98 -27.33 7.05
C LYS A 18 20.64 -26.80 6.52
N LYS A 19 19.53 -27.17 7.17
CA LYS A 19 18.20 -26.68 6.81
C LYS A 19 18.11 -25.15 6.88
N TRP A 20 18.68 -24.55 7.93
CA TRP A 20 18.71 -23.09 8.08
C TRP A 20 19.55 -22.40 6.99
N GLU A 21 20.67 -22.99 6.57
CA GLU A 21 21.48 -22.48 5.46
C GLU A 21 20.73 -22.59 4.12
N GLU A 22 20.04 -23.70 3.86
CA GLU A 22 19.19 -23.90 2.69
C GLU A 22 18.03 -22.88 2.64
N GLU A 23 17.34 -22.67 3.76
CA GLU A 23 16.28 -21.66 3.88
C GLU A 23 16.80 -20.25 3.58
N LYS A 24 17.96 -19.89 4.14
CA LYS A 24 18.60 -18.59 3.88
C LYS A 24 18.99 -18.40 2.42
N ASN A 25 19.47 -19.45 1.77
CA ASN A 25 19.82 -19.39 0.36
C ASN A 25 18.58 -19.19 -0.52
N HIS A 26 17.47 -19.88 -0.26
CA HIS A 26 16.23 -19.66 -0.99
C HIS A 26 15.63 -18.28 -0.74
N GLU A 27 15.71 -17.76 0.49
CA GLU A 27 15.29 -16.38 0.80
C GLU A 27 16.18 -15.37 0.06
N LYS A 28 17.50 -15.56 0.07
CA LYS A 28 18.44 -14.73 -0.72
C LYS A 28 18.07 -14.75 -2.20
N GLU A 29 17.81 -15.93 -2.76
CA GLU A 29 17.39 -16.09 -4.16
C GLU A 29 16.08 -15.34 -4.46
N LEU A 30 15.07 -15.50 -3.61
CA LEU A 30 13.78 -14.83 -3.73
C LEU A 30 13.94 -13.31 -3.83
N TYR A 31 14.64 -12.71 -2.86
CA TYR A 31 14.80 -11.26 -2.80
C TYR A 31 15.66 -10.72 -3.95
N SER A 32 16.62 -11.53 -4.43
CA SER A 32 17.43 -11.19 -5.61
C SER A 32 16.59 -11.16 -6.88
N LYS A 33 15.74 -12.18 -7.08
CA LYS A 33 14.80 -12.25 -8.21
C LYS A 33 13.73 -11.17 -8.15
N GLU A 34 13.20 -10.86 -6.97
CA GLU A 34 12.31 -9.72 -6.75
C GLU A 34 12.97 -8.41 -7.22
N CYS A 35 14.22 -8.17 -6.83
CA CYS A 35 14.97 -6.97 -7.22
C CYS A 35 15.15 -6.88 -8.74
N VAL A 36 15.58 -7.97 -9.40
CA VAL A 36 15.71 -8.01 -10.87
C VAL A 36 14.37 -7.78 -11.54
N ALA A 37 13.33 -8.50 -11.14
CA ALA A 37 11.99 -8.37 -11.71
C ALA A 37 11.41 -6.96 -11.52
N HIS A 38 11.64 -6.32 -10.37
CA HIS A 38 11.29 -4.92 -10.13
C HIS A 38 11.97 -3.97 -11.13
N CYS A 39 13.27 -4.15 -11.37
CA CYS A 39 14.03 -3.32 -12.30
C CYS A 39 13.53 -3.44 -13.74
N ILE A 40 13.36 -4.67 -14.24
CA ILE A 40 13.10 -4.91 -15.67
C ILE A 40 11.62 -4.97 -16.03
N ASN A 41 10.76 -5.29 -15.07
CA ASN A 41 9.32 -5.47 -15.29
C ASN A 41 8.48 -4.94 -14.12
N PHE A 42 8.64 -3.65 -13.81
CA PHE A 42 7.97 -2.99 -12.67
C PHE A 42 6.45 -3.18 -12.62
N VAL A 43 5.79 -3.21 -13.78
CA VAL A 43 4.34 -3.44 -13.92
C VAL A 43 4.14 -4.74 -14.70
N VAL A 44 3.60 -5.77 -14.05
CA VAL A 44 3.46 -7.11 -14.65
C VAL A 44 2.09 -7.33 -15.32
N GLY A 45 1.17 -6.38 -15.17
CA GLY A 45 -0.16 -6.43 -15.77
C GLY A 45 -1.02 -5.21 -15.40
N GLU A 46 -2.30 -5.25 -15.76
CA GLU A 46 -3.23 -4.16 -15.48
C GLU A 46 -3.75 -4.19 -14.03
N ALA A 47 -3.93 -3.01 -13.46
CA ALA A 47 -4.50 -2.90 -12.13
C ALA A 47 -5.96 -3.39 -12.16
N LYS A 48 -6.29 -4.35 -11.30
CA LYS A 48 -7.68 -4.80 -11.15
C LYS A 48 -8.50 -3.78 -10.37
N ASP A 49 -9.77 -3.69 -10.73
CA ASP A 49 -10.70 -2.76 -10.11
C ASP A 49 -10.98 -3.10 -8.64
N GLU A 50 -11.43 -2.08 -7.91
CA GLU A 50 -11.88 -2.22 -6.52
C GLU A 50 -13.08 -3.17 -6.47
N VAL A 51 -13.20 -3.94 -5.39
CA VAL A 51 -14.33 -4.87 -5.19
C VAL A 51 -15.64 -4.07 -5.23
N ALA A 52 -16.53 -4.39 -6.16
CA ALA A 52 -17.78 -3.65 -6.37
C ALA A 52 -18.80 -3.89 -5.23
N ASP A 53 -18.93 -5.13 -4.77
CA ASP A 53 -19.95 -5.55 -3.79
C ASP A 53 -19.40 -5.61 -2.36
N LEU A 54 -18.94 -4.48 -1.84
CA LEU A 54 -18.48 -4.38 -0.45
C LEU A 54 -19.66 -4.33 0.53
N LYS A 55 -19.63 -5.23 1.52
CA LYS A 55 -20.49 -5.14 2.71
C LYS A 55 -20.19 -3.83 3.45
N ILE A 56 -21.15 -3.32 4.22
CA ILE A 56 -21.00 -2.06 4.95
C ILE A 56 -19.76 -2.06 5.88
N HIS A 57 -19.48 -3.19 6.53
CA HIS A 57 -18.30 -3.37 7.38
C HIS A 57 -16.98 -3.40 6.60
N ASP A 58 -17.02 -3.92 5.37
CA ASP A 58 -15.87 -3.90 4.47
C ASP A 58 -15.57 -2.45 4.04
N ARG A 59 -16.61 -1.68 3.69
CA ARG A 59 -16.48 -0.24 3.37
C ARG A 59 -15.95 0.55 4.56
N PHE A 60 -16.44 0.26 5.76
CA PHE A 60 -15.94 0.86 6.99
C PHE A 60 -14.43 0.61 7.17
N SER A 61 -13.98 -0.62 6.93
CA SER A 61 -12.56 -0.97 6.99
C SER A 61 -11.74 -0.19 5.95
N CYS A 62 -12.26 0.04 4.75
CA CYS A 62 -11.63 0.89 3.73
C CYS A 62 -11.53 2.36 4.16
N TYR A 63 -12.57 2.90 4.81
CA TYR A 63 -12.54 4.26 5.34
C TYR A 63 -11.48 4.41 6.43
N LEU A 64 -11.40 3.45 7.36
CA LEU A 64 -10.34 3.42 8.38
C LEU A 64 -8.96 3.35 7.75
N ALA A 65 -8.74 2.45 6.79
CA ALA A 65 -7.45 2.34 6.10
C ALA A 65 -7.03 3.67 5.46
N THR A 66 -7.99 4.44 4.93
CA THR A 66 -7.73 5.76 4.33
C THR A 66 -7.27 6.79 5.37
N ILE A 67 -7.99 6.91 6.49
CA ILE A 67 -7.69 7.94 7.52
C ILE A 67 -6.56 7.55 8.48
N LEU A 68 -6.12 6.30 8.48
CA LEU A 68 -4.98 5.84 9.28
C LEU A 68 -3.65 5.95 8.52
N ALA A 69 -3.69 6.21 7.21
CA ALA A 69 -2.50 6.33 6.38
C ALA A 69 -2.02 7.78 6.32
N ARG A 70 -0.92 8.09 7.03
CA ARG A 70 -0.42 9.46 7.22
C ARG A 70 0.39 10.03 6.05
N ASP A 71 1.46 9.34 5.66
CA ASP A 71 2.46 9.82 4.69
C ASP A 71 2.62 8.78 3.55
N LYS A 72 3.86 8.37 3.22
CA LYS A 72 4.19 7.25 2.33
C LYS A 72 3.86 5.89 2.95
N GLU A 73 3.41 5.87 4.20
CA GLU A 73 2.99 4.67 4.92
C GLU A 73 1.76 4.01 4.28
N ILE A 74 1.76 2.68 4.34
CA ILE A 74 0.64 1.83 3.97
C ILE A 74 0.12 1.20 5.24
N VAL A 75 -1.18 1.36 5.48
CA VAL A 75 -1.93 0.70 6.56
C VAL A 75 -2.86 -0.36 5.96
N ALA A 76 -2.94 -1.49 6.64
CA ALA A 76 -3.94 -2.53 6.45
C ALA A 76 -4.84 -2.63 7.68
N VAL A 77 -6.13 -2.88 7.45
CA VAL A 77 -7.18 -2.96 8.46
C VAL A 77 -7.97 -4.24 8.25
N TRP A 78 -8.14 -5.01 9.31
CA TRP A 78 -9.11 -6.09 9.36
C TRP A 78 -10.09 -5.85 10.51
N LEU A 79 -11.37 -5.70 10.18
CA LEU A 79 -12.46 -5.64 11.15
C LEU A 79 -13.01 -7.05 11.37
N LYS A 80 -12.90 -7.54 12.61
CA LYS A 80 -13.51 -8.77 13.06
C LYS A 80 -14.73 -8.44 13.92
N ILE A 81 -15.89 -8.88 13.44
CA ILE A 81 -17.19 -8.64 14.09
C ILE A 81 -17.45 -9.77 15.08
N LEU A 82 -17.76 -9.39 16.33
CA LEU A 82 -18.19 -10.30 17.38
C LEU A 82 -19.65 -9.99 17.74
N LYS A 83 -20.27 -10.82 18.58
CA LYS A 83 -21.70 -10.68 18.96
C LYS A 83 -22.03 -9.29 19.53
N ASP A 84 -21.21 -8.81 20.47
CA ASP A 84 -21.47 -7.56 21.23
C ASP A 84 -20.31 -6.55 21.16
N SER A 85 -19.39 -6.73 20.21
CA SER A 85 -18.20 -5.89 20.07
C SER A 85 -17.56 -6.04 18.69
N SER A 86 -16.52 -5.26 18.43
CA SER A 86 -15.65 -5.49 17.28
C SER A 86 -14.18 -5.33 17.62
N GLU A 87 -13.35 -6.12 16.94
CA GLU A 87 -11.90 -6.06 17.02
C GLU A 87 -11.37 -5.50 15.72
N ILE A 88 -10.61 -4.41 15.80
CA ILE A 88 -9.88 -3.83 14.67
C ILE A 88 -8.44 -4.26 14.77
N TYR A 89 -7.94 -4.97 13.78
CA TYR A 89 -6.53 -5.29 13.63
C TYR A 89 -5.90 -4.34 12.63
N LEU A 90 -4.89 -3.62 13.08
CA LEU A 90 -4.13 -2.65 12.31
C LEU A 90 -2.73 -3.18 12.06
N SER A 91 -2.24 -3.01 10.84
CA SER A 91 -0.85 -3.28 10.47
C SER A 91 -0.34 -2.16 9.57
N LYS A 92 0.96 -1.88 9.62
CA LYS A 92 1.62 -0.96 8.71
C LYS A 92 3.07 -1.38 8.44
N ASN A 93 3.64 -0.82 7.38
CA ASN A 93 4.98 -1.20 6.90
C ASN A 93 6.14 -0.72 7.81
N PHE A 94 5.91 0.28 8.66
CA PHE A 94 6.95 0.95 9.47
C PHE A 94 6.50 1.13 10.92
N ASP A 95 7.42 1.44 11.84
CA ASP A 95 7.14 1.52 13.28
C ASP A 95 6.01 2.49 13.66
N TRP A 96 5.19 2.08 14.63
CA TRP A 96 4.16 2.93 15.24
C TRP A 96 4.83 4.02 16.09
N LEU A 97 4.66 5.27 15.70
CA LEU A 97 5.14 6.43 16.44
C LEU A 97 4.17 6.79 17.57
N ASN A 98 4.65 7.45 18.62
CA ASN A 98 3.79 7.90 19.73
C ASN A 98 2.59 8.74 19.26
N LYS A 99 2.78 9.57 18.23
CA LYS A 99 1.70 10.34 17.62
C LYS A 99 0.66 9.47 16.92
N ASP A 100 1.06 8.34 16.35
CA ASP A 100 0.14 7.40 15.70
C ASP A 100 -0.70 6.70 16.77
N VAL A 101 -0.07 6.32 17.89
CA VAL A 101 -0.76 5.72 19.04
C VAL A 101 -1.80 6.68 19.61
N LYS A 102 -1.41 7.94 19.84
CA LYS A 102 -2.31 9.00 20.32
C LYS A 102 -3.48 9.18 19.36
N TYR A 103 -3.20 9.33 18.07
CA TYR A 103 -4.24 9.50 17.05
C TYR A 103 -5.22 8.31 16.99
N ILE A 104 -4.73 7.08 17.03
CA ILE A 104 -5.60 5.88 17.05
C ILE A 104 -6.51 5.88 18.27
N ASN A 105 -6.00 6.27 19.44
CA ASN A 105 -6.80 6.39 20.66
C ASN A 105 -7.86 7.49 20.53
N ASP A 106 -7.50 8.65 19.97
CA ASP A 106 -8.43 9.77 19.75
C ASP A 106 -9.55 9.36 18.79
N ILE A 107 -9.24 8.78 17.64
CA ILE A 107 -10.21 8.25 16.66
C ILE A 107 -11.12 7.20 17.32
N THR A 108 -10.55 6.29 18.11
CA THR A 108 -11.31 5.27 18.85
C THR A 108 -12.30 5.91 19.82
N ASN A 109 -11.90 6.96 20.53
CA ASN A 109 -12.76 7.69 21.46
C ASN A 109 -13.88 8.45 20.73
N TYR A 110 -13.57 9.14 19.62
CA TYR A 110 -14.58 9.79 18.81
C TYR A 110 -15.65 8.81 18.33
N LEU A 111 -15.25 7.62 17.85
CA LEU A 111 -16.19 6.57 17.44
C LEU A 111 -17.12 6.13 18.57
N LYS A 112 -16.58 5.93 19.78
CA LYS A 112 -17.39 5.58 20.96
C LYS A 112 -18.39 6.67 21.32
N VAL A 113 -17.98 7.94 21.31
CA VAL A 113 -18.85 9.07 21.65
C VAL A 113 -19.95 9.26 20.60
N ILE A 114 -19.59 9.26 19.31
CA ILE A 114 -20.56 9.40 18.19
C ILE A 114 -21.60 8.27 18.26
N SER A 115 -21.16 7.05 18.52
CA SER A 115 -22.05 5.89 18.61
C SER A 115 -22.98 5.93 19.82
N LYS A 116 -22.51 6.43 20.98
CA LYS A 116 -23.34 6.58 22.18
C LYS A 116 -24.43 7.64 22.02
N ASN A 117 -24.09 8.79 21.45
CA ASN A 117 -24.97 9.95 21.34
C ASN A 117 -26.00 9.86 20.21
N THR A 118 -25.96 8.80 19.42
CA THR A 118 -26.95 8.51 18.38
C THR A 118 -28.35 8.40 18.99
N PRO A 119 -29.38 9.11 18.44
CA PRO A 119 -29.40 9.77 17.13
C PRO A 119 -29.02 11.26 17.12
N ILE A 120 -28.70 11.87 18.26
CA ILE A 120 -28.42 13.31 18.36
C ILE A 120 -27.09 13.64 17.67
N LYS A 121 -27.11 14.58 16.72
CA LYS A 121 -25.89 15.12 16.10
C LYS A 121 -25.07 15.84 17.18
N SER A 122 -23.83 15.42 17.38
CA SER A 122 -22.85 16.21 18.15
C SER A 122 -21.93 16.90 17.16
N THR A 123 -22.35 18.09 16.72
CA THR A 123 -21.64 18.92 15.74
C THR A 123 -20.18 19.16 16.16
N ASP A 124 -19.92 19.36 17.45
CA ASP A 124 -18.58 19.62 17.97
C ASP A 124 -17.69 18.38 17.96
N THR A 125 -18.24 17.21 18.28
CA THR A 125 -17.48 15.94 18.22
C THR A 125 -17.13 15.58 16.79
N GLU A 126 -18.09 15.74 15.86
CA GLU A 126 -17.86 15.48 14.44
C GLU A 126 -16.82 16.44 13.87
N LYS A 127 -16.90 17.74 14.19
CA LYS A 127 -15.86 18.73 13.88
C LYS A 127 -14.48 18.31 14.38
N ALA A 128 -14.37 17.98 15.66
CA ALA A 128 -13.11 17.57 16.27
C ALA A 128 -12.53 16.33 15.56
N PHE A 129 -13.40 15.39 15.17
CA PHE A 129 -13.03 14.22 14.37
C PHE A 129 -12.47 14.62 12.99
N TYR A 130 -13.14 15.53 12.26
CA TYR A 130 -12.63 16.06 10.98
C TYR A 130 -11.26 16.71 11.13
N LEU A 131 -11.09 17.58 12.13
CA LEU A 131 -9.84 18.29 12.40
C LEU A 131 -8.70 17.30 12.71
N ALA A 132 -8.96 16.31 13.56
CA ALA A 132 -7.99 15.30 13.95
C ALA A 132 -7.50 14.48 12.75
N VAL A 133 -8.43 14.02 11.89
CA VAL A 133 -8.09 13.26 10.68
C VAL A 133 -7.23 14.09 9.73
N MET A 134 -7.64 15.33 9.45
CA MET A 134 -6.90 16.17 8.51
C MET A 134 -5.54 16.62 9.02
N SER A 135 -5.41 16.85 10.33
CA SER A 135 -4.12 17.09 10.97
C SER A 135 -3.18 15.90 10.79
N TYR A 136 -3.67 14.71 11.11
CA TYR A 136 -2.87 13.49 11.04
C TYR A 136 -2.48 13.13 9.60
N CYS A 137 -3.40 13.26 8.64
CA CYS A 137 -3.20 12.88 7.24
C CYS A 137 -2.64 14.00 6.34
N TYR A 138 -2.31 15.18 6.90
CA TYR A 138 -2.02 16.38 6.11
C TYR A 138 -0.94 16.16 5.04
N THR A 139 0.18 15.53 5.39
CA THR A 139 1.29 15.29 4.45
C THR A 139 0.86 14.48 3.22
N LYS A 140 0.13 13.37 3.41
CA LYS A 140 -0.37 12.56 2.29
C LYS A 140 -1.50 13.25 1.55
N PHE A 141 -2.32 14.05 2.23
CA PHE A 141 -3.31 14.91 1.57
C PHE A 141 -2.63 15.91 0.64
N GLU A 142 -1.65 16.66 1.14
CA GLU A 142 -0.91 17.68 0.39
C GLU A 142 -0.22 17.07 -0.83
N PHE A 143 0.44 15.93 -0.68
CA PHE A 143 1.03 15.21 -1.81
C PHE A 143 0.01 14.86 -2.90
N ARG A 144 -1.17 14.36 -2.51
CA ARG A 144 -2.25 14.04 -3.46
C ARG A 144 -2.83 15.30 -4.11
N TRP A 145 -2.94 16.38 -3.33
CA TRP A 145 -3.42 17.66 -3.83
C TRP A 145 -2.45 18.29 -4.82
N ASN A 146 -1.14 18.23 -4.57
CA ASN A 146 -0.12 18.72 -5.49
C ASN A 146 -0.13 17.95 -6.81
N LYS A 147 -0.38 16.63 -6.78
CA LYS A 147 -0.59 15.86 -8.02
C LYS A 147 -1.80 16.33 -8.81
N LEU A 148 -2.91 16.57 -8.14
CA LEU A 148 -4.11 17.09 -8.80
C LEU A 148 -3.89 18.52 -9.33
N LYS A 149 -3.20 19.38 -8.58
CA LYS A 149 -2.79 20.71 -9.04
C LYS A 149 -1.94 20.66 -10.30
N ASN A 150 -0.99 19.73 -10.37
CA ASN A 150 -0.17 19.57 -11.57
C ASN A 150 -1.01 19.17 -12.78
N ASP A 151 -1.98 18.26 -12.64
CA ASP A 151 -2.91 17.94 -13.72
C ASP A 151 -3.77 19.15 -14.12
N ILE A 152 -4.22 19.93 -13.14
CA ILE A 152 -5.02 21.15 -13.34
C ILE A 152 -4.21 22.23 -14.08
N ASN A 153 -2.93 22.38 -13.77
CA ASN A 153 -2.06 23.41 -14.35
C ASN A 153 -1.60 23.04 -15.76
N ASN A 154 -1.36 21.75 -16.01
CA ASN A 154 -0.83 21.26 -17.29
C ASN A 154 -1.94 20.83 -18.27
N GLY A 155 -3.18 20.71 -17.82
CA GLY A 155 -4.31 20.29 -18.64
C GLY A 155 -5.17 21.46 -19.08
N ASP A 156 -5.64 21.41 -20.34
CA ASP A 156 -6.57 22.41 -20.90
C ASP A 156 -7.91 21.82 -21.38
N ASN A 157 -8.22 20.58 -20.97
CA ASN A 157 -9.46 19.92 -21.36
C ASN A 157 -10.69 20.44 -20.58
N GLU A 158 -11.88 20.15 -21.10
CA GLU A 158 -13.16 20.58 -20.53
C GLU A 158 -13.35 20.16 -19.05
N TYR A 159 -12.86 18.97 -18.67
CA TYR A 159 -13.00 18.47 -17.30
C TYR A 159 -12.08 19.17 -16.31
N VAL A 160 -10.90 19.60 -16.77
CA VAL A 160 -9.98 20.42 -15.99
C VAL A 160 -10.56 21.82 -15.79
N LYS A 161 -11.10 22.45 -16.84
CA LYS A 161 -11.80 23.74 -16.75
C LYS A 161 -13.00 23.65 -15.81
N SER A 162 -13.85 22.64 -16.01
CA SER A 162 -15.01 22.40 -15.14
C SER A 162 -14.63 22.19 -13.68
N LEU A 163 -13.54 21.46 -13.38
CA LEU A 163 -13.06 21.32 -12.00
C LEU A 163 -12.54 22.64 -11.44
N LYS A 164 -11.78 23.43 -12.21
CA LYS A 164 -11.29 24.76 -11.79
C LYS A 164 -12.46 25.67 -11.42
N ASP A 165 -13.46 25.75 -12.31
CA ASP A 165 -14.64 26.58 -12.09
C ASP A 165 -15.42 26.11 -10.85
N TYR A 166 -15.59 24.80 -10.69
CA TYR A 166 -16.25 24.22 -9.52
C TYR A 166 -15.50 24.53 -8.21
N ILE A 167 -14.17 24.43 -8.21
CA ILE A 167 -13.33 24.78 -7.06
C ILE A 167 -13.45 26.26 -6.73
N SER A 168 -13.34 27.14 -7.72
CA SER A 168 -13.43 28.59 -7.56
C SER A 168 -14.79 29.02 -7.01
N ALA A 169 -15.88 28.47 -7.55
CA ALA A 169 -17.25 28.76 -7.12
C ALA A 169 -17.51 28.32 -5.67
N GLU A 170 -16.96 27.18 -5.25
CA GLU A 170 -17.25 26.60 -3.94
C GLU A 170 -16.36 27.13 -2.81
N LEU A 171 -15.08 27.37 -3.11
CA LEU A 171 -14.07 27.75 -2.12
C LEU A 171 -13.86 29.25 -1.98
N GLY A 172 -13.97 30.02 -3.07
CA GLY A 172 -13.44 31.40 -3.13
C GLY A 172 -12.00 31.44 -2.62
N ASP A 173 -11.67 32.42 -1.78
CA ASP A 173 -10.32 32.58 -1.21
C ASP A 173 -10.03 31.65 0.01
N SER A 174 -11.01 30.89 0.48
CA SER A 174 -10.95 30.11 1.74
C SER A 174 -10.63 28.61 1.53
N ALA A 175 -9.56 28.32 0.78
CA ALA A 175 -9.19 26.97 0.38
C ALA A 175 -8.50 26.15 1.51
N THR A 176 -9.29 25.65 2.46
CA THR A 176 -8.79 24.72 3.49
C THR A 176 -8.69 23.27 2.96
N PRO A 177 -7.80 22.42 3.50
CA PRO A 177 -7.70 21.00 3.13
C PRO A 177 -9.03 20.24 3.21
N ILE A 178 -9.84 20.52 4.25
CA ILE A 178 -11.17 19.90 4.43
C ILE A 178 -12.09 20.29 3.28
N ASN A 179 -12.16 21.59 2.96
CA ASN A 179 -13.03 22.08 1.92
C ASN A 179 -12.61 21.58 0.53
N ILE A 180 -11.30 21.55 0.26
CA ILE A 180 -10.76 20.97 -0.98
C ILE A 180 -11.15 19.49 -1.08
N SER A 181 -11.03 18.73 0.00
CA SER A 181 -11.45 17.32 0.01
C SER A 181 -12.96 17.17 -0.23
N LEU A 182 -13.79 17.99 0.42
CA LEU A 182 -15.25 18.02 0.21
C LEU A 182 -15.61 18.32 -1.25
N VAL A 183 -15.04 19.38 -1.83
CA VAL A 183 -15.30 19.80 -3.21
C VAL A 183 -14.89 18.71 -4.19
N CYS A 184 -13.71 18.12 -4.01
CA CYS A 184 -13.28 17.00 -4.85
C CYS A 184 -14.19 15.77 -4.71
N TYR A 185 -14.70 15.50 -3.50
CA TYR A 185 -15.62 14.39 -3.26
C TYR A 185 -16.96 14.58 -3.97
N GLU A 186 -17.58 15.76 -3.87
CA GLU A 186 -18.86 16.03 -4.52
C GLU A 186 -18.72 16.13 -6.04
N TYR A 187 -17.66 16.77 -6.54
CA TYR A 187 -17.38 16.80 -7.98
C TYR A 187 -17.16 15.38 -8.54
N TYR A 188 -16.38 14.54 -7.86
CA TYR A 188 -16.18 13.14 -8.25
C TYR A 188 -17.50 12.38 -8.35
N LYS A 189 -18.43 12.57 -7.41
CA LYS A 189 -19.76 11.94 -7.45
C LYS A 189 -20.58 12.42 -8.64
N GLN A 190 -20.58 13.71 -8.92
CA GLN A 190 -21.30 14.28 -10.07
C GLN A 190 -20.77 13.73 -11.39
N ILE A 191 -19.45 13.70 -11.57
CA ILE A 191 -18.80 13.16 -12.78
C ILE A 191 -19.12 11.67 -12.92
N LYS A 192 -19.01 10.88 -11.85
CA LYS A 192 -19.25 9.43 -11.90
C LYS A 192 -20.70 9.08 -12.24
N ALA A 193 -21.65 9.95 -11.91
CA ALA A 193 -23.06 9.76 -12.26
C ALA A 193 -23.36 10.05 -13.74
N LYS A 194 -22.47 10.75 -14.46
CA LYS A 194 -22.60 10.99 -15.90
C LYS A 194 -22.24 9.72 -16.67
N VAL A 195 -23.19 9.20 -17.45
CA VAL A 195 -22.95 8.09 -18.37
C VAL A 195 -22.03 8.57 -19.49
N ASN A 196 -20.95 7.83 -19.79
CA ASN A 196 -20.00 8.09 -20.88
C ASN A 196 -19.20 9.41 -20.81
N SER A 197 -18.60 9.72 -19.65
CA SER A 197 -17.62 10.82 -19.58
C SER A 197 -16.29 10.40 -20.25
N ASN A 198 -15.79 11.19 -21.20
CA ASN A 198 -14.46 11.03 -21.82
C ASN A 198 -13.31 11.49 -20.90
N ILE A 199 -13.51 11.45 -19.58
CA ILE A 199 -12.53 11.91 -18.61
C ILE A 199 -11.37 10.91 -18.51
N SER A 200 -10.15 11.43 -18.45
CA SER A 200 -8.98 10.60 -18.22
C SER A 200 -9.10 9.83 -16.89
N PRO A 201 -8.95 8.48 -16.88
CA PRO A 201 -8.97 7.69 -15.65
C PRO A 201 -7.93 8.13 -14.63
N LYS A 202 -6.77 8.63 -15.10
CA LYS A 202 -5.69 9.15 -14.25
C LYS A 202 -6.14 10.39 -13.49
N PHE A 203 -6.69 11.37 -14.22
CA PHE A 203 -7.18 12.63 -13.65
C PHE A 203 -8.34 12.38 -12.67
N LEU A 204 -9.33 11.58 -13.09
CA LEU A 204 -10.44 11.16 -12.23
C LEU A 204 -9.94 10.45 -10.96
N GLY A 205 -8.89 9.62 -11.09
CA GLY A 205 -8.22 8.96 -9.97
C GLY A 205 -7.57 9.92 -8.99
N HIS A 206 -6.99 11.04 -9.44
CA HIS A 206 -6.44 12.08 -8.56
C HIS A 206 -7.54 12.83 -7.81
N ILE A 207 -8.63 13.22 -8.49
CA ILE A 207 -9.82 13.82 -7.85
C ILE A 207 -10.37 12.89 -6.77
N LYS A 208 -10.59 11.61 -7.10
CA LYS A 208 -11.06 10.58 -6.16
C LYS A 208 -10.17 10.49 -4.93
N LYS A 209 -8.84 10.51 -5.10
CA LYS A 209 -7.87 10.40 -3.99
C LYS A 209 -7.89 11.62 -3.07
N VAL A 210 -8.06 12.82 -3.60
CA VAL A 210 -8.19 14.05 -2.79
C VAL A 210 -9.54 14.06 -2.06
N GLY A 211 -10.62 13.68 -2.74
CA GLY A 211 -11.96 13.58 -2.14
C GLY A 211 -12.15 12.41 -1.15
N SER A 212 -11.26 11.41 -1.19
CA SER A 212 -11.41 10.21 -0.36
C SER A 212 -11.35 10.46 1.15
N TYR A 213 -10.68 11.53 1.61
CA TYR A 213 -10.62 11.85 3.04
C TYR A 213 -11.98 12.29 3.57
N PHE A 214 -12.60 13.30 2.95
CA PHE A 214 -13.96 13.70 3.31
C PHE A 214 -14.95 12.54 3.18
N GLY A 215 -14.89 11.79 2.07
CA GLY A 215 -15.74 10.63 1.87
C GLY A 215 -15.58 9.55 2.94
N SER A 216 -14.35 9.31 3.41
CA SER A 216 -14.07 8.33 4.46
C SER A 216 -14.57 8.79 5.82
N ILE A 217 -14.33 10.06 6.17
CA ILE A 217 -14.82 10.64 7.43
C ILE A 217 -16.34 10.58 7.49
N LYS A 218 -17.02 11.04 6.42
CA LYS A 218 -18.48 10.98 6.29
C LYS A 218 -19.00 9.54 6.40
N GLY A 219 -18.35 8.60 5.71
CA GLY A 219 -18.69 7.18 5.76
C GLY A 219 -18.54 6.56 7.14
N ILE A 220 -17.48 6.92 7.87
CA ILE A 220 -17.23 6.48 9.25
C ILE A 220 -18.31 7.01 10.20
N ILE A 221 -18.60 8.32 10.16
CA ILE A 221 -19.63 8.95 11.00
C ILE A 221 -20.98 8.29 10.74
N ASN A 222 -21.35 8.09 9.48
CA ASN A 222 -22.60 7.42 9.12
C ASN A 222 -22.67 5.98 9.64
N CYS A 223 -21.57 5.24 9.60
CA CYS A 223 -21.53 3.89 10.18
C CYS A 223 -21.70 3.94 11.71
N ALA A 224 -20.95 4.82 12.39
CA ALA A 224 -20.98 4.96 13.85
C ALA A 224 -22.35 5.39 14.38
N LYS A 225 -23.08 6.21 13.60
CA LYS A 225 -24.45 6.66 13.90
C LYS A 225 -25.54 5.65 13.59
N ASN A 226 -25.24 4.54 12.92
CA ASN A 226 -26.27 3.58 12.61
C ASN A 226 -26.61 2.76 13.86
N ILE A 227 -27.88 2.81 14.29
CA ILE A 227 -28.38 2.11 15.47
C ILE A 227 -28.06 0.61 15.41
N GLN A 228 -28.12 -0.01 14.23
CA GLN A 228 -27.83 -1.43 14.04
C GLN A 228 -26.37 -1.78 14.38
N TYR A 229 -25.45 -0.83 14.22
CA TYR A 229 -24.02 -1.02 14.45
C TYR A 229 -23.51 -0.40 15.74
N LYS A 230 -24.39 0.22 16.54
CA LYS A 230 -24.04 0.86 17.82
C LYS A 230 -23.28 -0.07 18.79
N PRO A 231 -23.67 -1.36 18.97
CA PRO A 231 -22.92 -2.29 19.81
C PRO A 231 -21.47 -2.53 19.32
N LEU A 232 -21.26 -2.49 18.00
CA LEU A 232 -19.94 -2.76 17.40
C LEU A 232 -18.91 -1.68 17.75
N PHE A 233 -19.35 -0.42 17.85
CA PHE A 233 -18.46 0.73 18.06
C PHE A 233 -18.33 1.14 19.53
N SER A 234 -19.37 0.91 20.34
CA SER A 234 -19.32 1.20 21.78
C SER A 234 -18.27 0.37 22.52
N ASN A 235 -18.04 -0.88 22.10
CA ASN A 235 -17.11 -1.83 22.71
C ASN A 235 -15.91 -2.16 21.80
N ILE A 236 -15.42 -1.19 21.05
CA ILE A 236 -14.34 -1.43 20.09
C ILE A 236 -13.00 -1.72 20.78
N LYS A 237 -12.30 -2.74 20.30
CA LYS A 237 -10.93 -3.09 20.69
C LYS A 237 -10.01 -2.92 19.50
N VAL A 238 -8.88 -2.24 19.69
CA VAL A 238 -7.91 -1.99 18.62
C VAL A 238 -6.60 -2.71 18.93
N ASN A 239 -6.21 -3.60 18.02
CA ASN A 239 -4.98 -4.36 18.07
C ASN A 239 -4.02 -3.85 17.01
N ARG A 240 -2.76 -3.62 17.37
CA ARG A 240 -1.73 -3.11 16.46
C ARG A 240 -0.67 -4.19 16.28
N GLY A 241 -0.50 -4.63 15.05
CA GLY A 241 0.58 -5.52 14.68
C GLY A 241 1.94 -4.80 14.71
N ARG A 242 2.95 -5.46 15.28
CA ARG A 242 4.34 -5.01 15.17
C ARG A 242 4.83 -5.12 13.71
N PRO A 243 5.37 -4.05 13.11
CA PRO A 243 6.00 -4.11 11.80
C PRO A 243 7.21 -5.06 11.81
N VAL A 244 7.51 -5.67 10.66
CA VAL A 244 8.66 -6.58 10.49
C VAL A 244 9.57 -5.99 9.42
N ILE A 245 10.79 -5.64 9.82
CA ILE A 245 11.79 -4.96 8.99
C ILE A 245 13.13 -5.68 9.14
N ILE A 246 13.79 -5.98 8.02
CA ILE A 246 15.15 -6.49 7.97
C ILE A 246 16.00 -5.42 7.28
N ASN A 247 16.91 -4.80 8.03
CA ASN A 247 17.69 -3.65 7.54
C ASN A 247 18.80 -4.05 6.55
N LYS A 248 19.33 -5.27 6.70
CA LYS A 248 20.49 -5.77 5.98
C LYS A 248 20.21 -7.18 5.47
N GLN A 249 19.38 -7.27 4.45
CA GLN A 249 19.17 -8.51 3.70
C GLN A 249 20.17 -8.58 2.54
N PRO A 250 21.10 -9.53 2.52
CA PRO A 250 21.95 -9.72 1.34
C PRO A 250 21.14 -10.26 0.17
N ILE A 251 21.48 -9.82 -1.04
CA ILE A 251 20.99 -10.35 -2.32
C ILE A 251 22.18 -10.74 -3.21
N TYR A 252 21.97 -11.66 -4.14
CA TYR A 252 22.90 -11.95 -5.22
C TYR A 252 23.03 -10.74 -6.14
N SER A 253 24.15 -10.68 -6.85
CA SER A 253 24.43 -9.65 -7.84
C SER A 253 23.44 -9.71 -9.00
N TRP A 254 23.27 -8.57 -9.66
CA TRP A 254 22.49 -8.47 -10.88
C TRP A 254 22.98 -9.46 -11.93
N GLU A 255 24.28 -9.46 -12.18
CA GLU A 255 24.94 -10.32 -13.15
C GLU A 255 24.68 -11.81 -12.84
N ASN A 256 24.85 -12.22 -11.58
CA ASN A 256 24.61 -13.60 -11.17
C ASN A 256 23.16 -14.06 -11.44
N ILE A 257 22.16 -13.21 -11.18
CA ILE A 257 20.77 -13.58 -11.44
C ILE A 257 20.49 -13.64 -12.94
N ILE A 258 20.92 -12.64 -13.72
CA ILE A 258 20.64 -12.60 -15.16
C ILE A 258 21.31 -13.79 -15.88
N LYS A 259 22.58 -14.10 -15.56
CA LYS A 259 23.34 -15.17 -16.21
C LYS A 259 22.69 -16.56 -16.07
N ARG A 260 22.00 -16.82 -14.95
CA ARG A 260 21.21 -18.05 -14.74
C ARG A 260 20.04 -18.23 -15.73
N PHE A 261 19.58 -17.17 -16.39
CA PHE A 261 18.47 -17.23 -17.37
C PHE A 261 18.97 -17.24 -18.83
N ILE A 262 20.27 -17.16 -19.07
CA ILE A 262 20.87 -17.10 -20.40
C ILE A 262 22.01 -18.09 -20.58
N ASP A 263 22.10 -19.09 -19.70
CA ASP A 263 23.14 -20.13 -19.71
C ASP A 263 24.57 -19.57 -19.69
N GLU A 264 24.81 -18.52 -18.89
CA GLU A 264 26.12 -17.85 -18.76
C GLU A 264 26.67 -17.25 -20.08
N ASP A 265 25.80 -17.03 -21.08
CA ASP A 265 26.16 -16.46 -22.38
C ASP A 265 26.46 -14.95 -22.28
N GLU A 266 27.74 -14.60 -22.41
CA GLU A 266 28.21 -13.21 -22.30
C GLU A 266 27.69 -12.29 -23.41
N ASP A 267 27.50 -12.81 -24.62
CA ASP A 267 26.98 -12.02 -25.74
C ASP A 267 25.52 -11.65 -25.51
N LYS A 268 24.72 -12.61 -25.02
CA LYS A 268 23.35 -12.35 -24.57
C LYS A 268 23.30 -11.35 -23.42
N TYR A 269 24.20 -11.47 -22.45
CA TYR A 269 24.28 -10.53 -21.31
C TYR A 269 24.58 -9.10 -21.79
N ASN A 270 25.60 -8.93 -22.63
CA ASN A 270 25.99 -7.64 -23.18
C ASN A 270 24.89 -7.01 -24.05
N HIS A 271 24.20 -7.82 -24.86
CA HIS A 271 23.04 -7.36 -25.63
C HIS A 271 21.92 -6.89 -24.72
N PHE A 272 21.58 -7.67 -23.69
CA PHE A 272 20.56 -7.34 -22.71
C PHE A 272 20.88 -6.03 -21.97
N MET A 273 22.11 -5.87 -21.49
CA MET A 273 22.55 -4.67 -20.81
C MET A 273 22.50 -3.44 -21.71
N THR A 274 22.91 -3.56 -22.97
CA THR A 274 22.81 -2.48 -23.96
C THR A 274 21.36 -2.00 -24.13
N ARG A 275 20.38 -2.91 -24.09
CA ARG A 275 18.95 -2.57 -24.18
C ARG A 275 18.43 -1.95 -22.89
N CYS A 276 18.88 -2.42 -21.73
CA CYS A 276 18.57 -1.81 -20.44
C CYS A 276 19.05 -0.35 -20.36
N SER A 277 20.28 -0.08 -20.79
CA SER A 277 20.88 1.27 -20.80
C SER A 277 20.10 2.28 -21.66
N LYS A 278 19.39 1.81 -22.69
CA LYS A 278 18.52 2.66 -23.53
C LYS A 278 17.18 3.00 -22.87
N LYS A 279 16.89 2.48 -21.68
CA LYS A 279 15.64 2.73 -20.94
C LYS A 279 15.95 3.41 -19.60
N PRO A 280 15.84 4.76 -19.54
CA PRO A 280 16.16 5.52 -18.33
C PRO A 280 15.47 5.02 -17.07
N GLU A 281 14.17 4.67 -17.16
CA GLU A 281 13.40 4.17 -16.02
C GLU A 281 13.91 2.82 -15.48
N VAL A 282 14.44 1.95 -16.36
CA VAL A 282 15.02 0.66 -15.96
C VAL A 282 16.34 0.92 -15.26
N MET A 283 17.19 1.77 -15.85
CA MET A 283 18.47 2.14 -15.26
C MET A 283 18.32 2.85 -13.92
N GLU A 284 17.35 3.75 -13.77
CA GLU A 284 17.04 4.40 -12.49
C GLU A 284 16.74 3.36 -11.40
N ARG A 285 15.92 2.35 -11.71
CA ARG A 285 15.63 1.26 -10.78
C ARG A 285 16.87 0.42 -10.48
N ILE A 286 17.67 0.10 -11.49
CA ILE A 286 18.95 -0.63 -11.30
C ILE A 286 19.88 0.16 -10.38
N HIS A 287 20.06 1.45 -10.62
CA HIS A 287 20.85 2.33 -9.75
C HIS A 287 20.31 2.34 -8.31
N LYS A 288 18.99 2.48 -8.14
CA LYS A 288 18.38 2.45 -6.81
C LYS A 288 18.62 1.13 -6.06
N VAL A 289 18.71 0.01 -6.78
CA VAL A 289 18.86 -1.32 -6.19
C VAL A 289 20.32 -1.69 -5.93
N TYR A 290 21.23 -1.42 -6.87
CA TYR A 290 22.59 -1.94 -6.90
C TYR A 290 23.69 -0.87 -6.76
N THR A 291 23.34 0.38 -6.45
CA THR A 291 24.35 1.39 -6.11
C THR A 291 24.76 1.23 -4.65
N ASP A 292 26.06 1.13 -4.41
CA ASP A 292 26.60 1.09 -3.07
C ASP A 292 26.40 2.43 -2.36
N ASN A 293 25.86 2.37 -1.14
CA ASN A 293 25.46 3.58 -0.43
C ASN A 293 26.64 4.44 0.00
N ALA A 294 27.82 3.85 0.23
CA ALA A 294 29.02 4.52 0.71
C ALA A 294 29.82 5.16 -0.43
N THR A 295 30.11 4.39 -1.48
CA THR A 295 30.93 4.77 -2.63
C THR A 295 30.15 5.46 -3.74
N LYS A 296 28.81 5.34 -3.74
CA LYS A 296 27.91 5.79 -4.82
C LYS A 296 28.17 5.15 -6.18
N GLN A 297 28.91 4.04 -6.21
CA GLN A 297 29.22 3.30 -7.43
C GLN A 297 28.18 2.21 -7.68
N LEU A 298 27.82 2.01 -8.95
CA LEU A 298 26.96 0.92 -9.38
C LEU A 298 27.74 -0.41 -9.35
N GLN A 299 27.24 -1.42 -8.63
CA GLN A 299 27.91 -2.71 -8.45
C GLN A 299 27.02 -3.86 -8.93
N LEU A 300 27.08 -4.16 -10.23
CA LEU A 300 26.26 -5.21 -10.84
C LEU A 300 26.79 -6.63 -10.61
N ASN A 301 28.03 -6.78 -10.15
CA ASN A 301 28.73 -8.05 -9.92
C ASN A 301 28.99 -8.37 -8.43
N ASN A 302 28.48 -7.54 -7.50
CA ASN A 302 28.67 -7.76 -6.06
C ASN A 302 27.54 -8.61 -5.46
N ASP A 303 27.88 -9.81 -4.97
CA ASP A 303 26.93 -10.75 -4.36
C ASP A 303 26.55 -10.46 -2.90
N ASN A 304 27.00 -9.31 -2.36
CA ASN A 304 26.74 -8.89 -0.98
C ASN A 304 26.07 -7.53 -0.89
N VAL A 305 25.29 -7.15 -1.91
CA VAL A 305 24.44 -5.95 -1.83
C VAL A 305 23.42 -6.14 -0.70
N GLU A 306 23.48 -5.28 0.32
CA GLU A 306 22.55 -5.30 1.45
C GLU A 306 21.35 -4.39 1.18
N LYS A 307 20.15 -4.92 1.47
CA LYS A 307 18.90 -4.19 1.31
C LYS A 307 18.05 -4.16 2.57
N CYS A 308 17.36 -3.03 2.73
CA CYS A 308 16.26 -2.93 3.68
C CYS A 308 14.98 -3.46 3.04
N ILE A 309 14.44 -4.53 3.61
CA ILE A 309 13.17 -5.14 3.21
C ILE A 309 12.19 -5.12 4.39
N TYR A 310 10.90 -5.09 4.12
CA TYR A 310 9.86 -5.06 5.14
C TYR A 310 8.62 -5.86 4.73
N LEU A 311 7.91 -6.36 5.74
CA LEU A 311 6.64 -7.04 5.54
C LEU A 311 5.57 -6.01 5.20
N HIS A 312 4.93 -6.19 4.06
CA HIS A 312 3.82 -5.33 3.68
C HIS A 312 2.64 -5.49 4.66
N ALA A 313 1.94 -4.39 4.92
CA ALA A 313 0.92 -4.30 5.97
C ALA A 313 -0.12 -5.43 5.93
N GLU A 314 -0.63 -5.75 4.74
CA GLU A 314 -1.63 -6.81 4.52
C GLU A 314 -1.12 -8.20 4.87
N MET A 315 0.19 -8.45 4.68
CA MET A 315 0.79 -9.76 4.89
C MET A 315 0.87 -10.12 6.36
N HIS A 316 1.07 -9.13 7.24
CA HIS A 316 1.08 -9.37 8.67
C HIS A 316 -0.28 -9.86 9.18
N ILE A 317 -1.37 -9.21 8.75
CA ILE A 317 -2.73 -9.63 9.08
C ILE A 317 -2.97 -11.04 8.54
N LEU A 318 -2.61 -11.28 7.29
CA LEU A 318 -2.83 -12.56 6.64
C LEU A 318 -2.06 -13.71 7.30
N ALA A 319 -0.75 -13.58 7.47
CA ALA A 319 0.09 -14.65 7.99
C ALA A 319 -0.18 -14.91 9.47
N SER A 320 0.02 -13.90 10.32
CA SER A 320 0.07 -14.08 11.77
C SER A 320 -1.30 -14.16 12.43
N LEU A 321 -2.35 -13.60 11.80
CA LEU A 321 -3.69 -13.58 12.40
C LEU A 321 -4.68 -14.52 11.72
N ILE A 322 -4.58 -14.74 10.40
CA ILE A 322 -5.54 -15.56 9.65
C ILE A 322 -4.98 -16.98 9.45
N ILE A 323 -3.80 -17.11 8.84
CA ILE A 323 -3.22 -18.41 8.49
C ILE A 323 -2.80 -19.17 9.74
N ASP A 324 -2.06 -18.54 10.65
CA ASP A 324 -1.58 -19.18 11.89
C ASP A 324 -2.73 -19.63 12.80
N ASN A 325 -3.87 -18.93 12.76
CA ASN A 325 -5.07 -19.28 13.52
C ASN A 325 -6.08 -20.10 12.70
N LYS A 326 -5.71 -20.53 11.49
CA LYS A 326 -6.53 -21.36 10.58
C LYS A 326 -7.94 -20.81 10.34
N ILE A 327 -8.09 -19.49 10.21
CA ILE A 327 -9.38 -18.85 10.00
C ILE A 327 -9.81 -19.06 8.55
N LYS A 328 -10.74 -19.98 8.32
CA LYS A 328 -11.25 -20.33 6.98
C LYS A 328 -12.51 -19.56 6.56
N SER A 329 -13.18 -18.88 7.50
CA SER A 329 -14.32 -18.00 7.19
C SER A 329 -13.89 -16.82 6.31
N ARG A 330 -14.85 -16.16 5.64
CA ARG A 330 -14.58 -14.96 4.84
C ARG A 330 -13.89 -13.87 5.67
N VAL A 331 -12.72 -13.44 5.24
CA VAL A 331 -11.99 -12.31 5.79
C VAL A 331 -11.82 -11.23 4.73
N PHE A 332 -12.13 -9.99 5.09
CA PHE A 332 -11.85 -8.81 4.27
C PHE A 332 -10.70 -8.02 4.88
N ILE A 333 -9.65 -7.78 4.09
CA ILE A 333 -8.51 -6.94 4.46
C ILE A 333 -8.57 -5.66 3.64
N ALA A 334 -8.81 -4.54 4.31
CA ALA A 334 -8.76 -3.23 3.68
C ALA A 334 -7.34 -2.68 3.69
N VAL A 335 -6.83 -2.27 2.54
CA VAL A 335 -5.52 -1.62 2.40
C VAL A 335 -5.66 -0.19 1.89
N SER A 336 -4.87 0.72 2.47
CA SER A 336 -4.81 2.15 2.12
C SER A 336 -4.19 2.42 0.73
N LYS A 337 -3.50 1.43 0.18
CA LYS A 337 -2.94 1.39 -1.16
C LYS A 337 -3.17 -0.02 -1.71
N LYS A 338 -3.52 -0.13 -3.00
CA LYS A 338 -3.70 -1.42 -3.67
C LYS A 338 -2.48 -2.34 -3.43
N CYS A 339 -2.70 -3.65 -3.34
CA CYS A 339 -1.64 -4.63 -3.10
C CYS A 339 -0.65 -4.72 -4.26
N CYS A 340 0.61 -4.98 -3.91
CA CYS A 340 1.65 -5.30 -4.87
C CYS A 340 1.47 -6.71 -5.44
N TYR A 341 2.20 -7.02 -6.51
CA TYR A 341 2.11 -8.31 -7.18
C TYR A 341 2.50 -9.49 -6.26
N LEU A 342 3.57 -9.38 -5.48
CA LEU A 342 3.99 -10.45 -4.57
C LEU A 342 2.96 -10.71 -3.45
N CYS A 343 2.35 -9.65 -2.92
CA CYS A 343 1.25 -9.76 -1.97
C CYS A 343 0.05 -10.47 -2.60
N GLU A 344 -0.28 -10.15 -3.86
CA GLU A 344 -1.33 -10.84 -4.60
C GLU A 344 -1.03 -12.32 -4.80
N LEU A 345 0.19 -12.68 -5.21
CA LEU A 345 0.59 -14.08 -5.38
C LEU A 345 0.42 -14.87 -4.08
N TYR A 346 0.88 -14.30 -2.96
CA TYR A 346 0.76 -14.94 -1.66
C TYR A 346 -0.71 -15.09 -1.23
N ILE A 347 -1.55 -14.08 -1.46
CA ILE A 347 -3.01 -14.16 -1.20
C ILE A 347 -3.66 -15.23 -2.06
N ASN A 348 -3.37 -15.24 -3.36
CA ASN A 348 -3.93 -16.23 -4.29
C ASN A 348 -3.49 -17.65 -3.91
N PHE A 349 -2.24 -17.82 -3.47
CA PHE A 349 -1.75 -19.08 -2.91
C PHE A 349 -2.57 -19.49 -1.68
N ALA A 350 -2.76 -18.59 -0.70
CA ALA A 350 -3.61 -18.87 0.45
C ALA A 350 -5.04 -19.26 0.05
N ILE A 351 -5.63 -18.58 -0.93
CA ILE A 351 -6.97 -18.93 -1.45
C ILE A 351 -6.98 -20.35 -2.04
N LYS A 352 -5.96 -20.74 -2.82
CA LYS A 352 -5.81 -22.11 -3.32
C LYS A 352 -5.68 -23.16 -2.21
N GLN A 353 -5.14 -22.77 -1.04
CA GLN A 353 -5.09 -23.60 0.17
C GLN A 353 -6.42 -23.56 0.99
N GLY A 354 -7.51 -23.07 0.40
CA GLY A 354 -8.85 -23.09 0.97
C GLY A 354 -9.18 -21.93 1.91
N TYR A 355 -8.39 -20.85 1.96
CA TYR A 355 -8.74 -19.65 2.73
C TYR A 355 -9.69 -18.73 1.94
N ASN A 356 -10.69 -18.14 2.60
CA ASN A 356 -11.61 -17.20 1.97
C ASN A 356 -11.19 -15.75 2.26
N ILE A 357 -10.30 -15.20 1.42
CA ILE A 357 -9.70 -13.87 1.62
C ILE A 357 -10.13 -12.93 0.50
N VAL A 358 -10.59 -11.75 0.89
CA VAL A 358 -10.93 -10.64 -0.01
C VAL A 358 -10.09 -9.42 0.37
N ILE A 359 -9.54 -8.72 -0.63
CA ILE A 359 -8.71 -7.52 -0.42
C ILE A 359 -9.26 -6.33 -1.21
N SER A 360 -9.09 -5.11 -0.69
CA SER A 360 -9.71 -3.90 -1.26
C SER A 360 -9.21 -3.51 -2.65
N GLY A 361 -8.05 -4.00 -3.11
CA GLY A 361 -7.62 -3.82 -4.50
C GLY A 361 -6.16 -4.24 -4.77
N LYS A 362 -5.79 -4.35 -6.05
CA LYS A 362 -4.50 -4.88 -6.52
C LYS A 362 -3.98 -4.08 -7.72
N HIS A 363 -2.67 -3.81 -7.81
CA HIS A 363 -2.11 -2.94 -8.87
C HIS A 363 -1.01 -3.57 -9.74
N GLN A 364 -0.73 -4.87 -9.61
CA GLN A 364 0.26 -5.60 -10.45
C GLN A 364 1.65 -4.96 -10.52
N LYS A 365 2.08 -4.19 -9.50
CA LYS A 365 3.46 -3.64 -9.48
C LYS A 365 4.33 -4.45 -8.54
N LEU A 366 5.57 -4.65 -8.94
CA LEU A 366 6.64 -5.23 -8.14
C LEU A 366 7.35 -4.12 -7.35
N TYR A 367 7.64 -4.38 -6.10
CA TYR A 367 8.50 -3.55 -5.26
C TYR A 367 9.72 -4.38 -4.87
N ASP A 368 10.84 -3.73 -4.55
CA ASP A 368 12.14 -4.34 -4.27
C ASP A 368 12.47 -4.44 -2.77
N ARG A 369 11.43 -4.39 -1.92
CA ARG A 369 11.53 -4.27 -0.46
C ARG A 369 10.52 -5.13 0.28
N TRP A 370 10.05 -6.21 -0.33
CA TRP A 370 9.04 -7.10 0.24
C TRP A 370 9.70 -8.21 1.08
N ILE A 371 8.97 -8.73 2.08
CA ILE A 371 9.37 -9.88 2.89
C ILE A 371 8.37 -11.02 2.68
N LEU A 372 8.88 -12.23 2.46
CA LEU A 372 8.10 -13.47 2.55
C LEU A 372 7.46 -13.60 3.94
N PRO A 373 6.12 -13.70 4.04
CA PRO A 373 5.45 -13.75 5.32
C PRO A 373 5.81 -15.03 6.09
N HIS A 374 6.17 -14.86 7.37
CA HIS A 374 6.44 -15.98 8.25
C HIS A 374 5.13 -16.56 8.81
N VAL A 375 4.99 -17.88 8.72
CA VAL A 375 3.86 -18.66 9.27
C VAL A 375 4.39 -19.86 10.03
N LYS A 376 3.64 -20.33 11.03
CA LYS A 376 4.02 -21.49 11.87
C LYS A 376 4.09 -22.80 11.09
N ASN A 377 3.30 -22.93 10.03
CA ASN A 377 3.28 -24.12 9.19
C ASN A 377 4.42 -24.05 8.16
N SER A 378 5.48 -24.84 8.37
CA SER A 378 6.64 -24.88 7.46
C SER A 378 6.28 -25.35 6.05
N ASP A 379 5.41 -26.34 5.89
CA ASP A 379 4.97 -26.82 4.57
C ASP A 379 4.23 -25.72 3.78
N PHE A 380 3.42 -24.91 4.48
CA PHE A 380 2.79 -23.73 3.86
C PHE A 380 3.84 -22.71 3.43
N LYS A 381 4.83 -22.42 4.29
CA LYS A 381 5.94 -21.50 3.99
C LYS A 381 6.68 -21.96 2.73
N ASP A 382 7.12 -23.22 2.72
CA ASP A 382 7.95 -23.80 1.65
C ASP A 382 7.20 -23.82 0.31
N LYS A 383 5.94 -24.27 0.30
CA LYS A 383 5.11 -24.27 -0.92
C LYS A 383 4.81 -22.87 -1.42
N SER A 384 4.59 -21.90 -0.53
CA SER A 384 4.35 -20.51 -0.93
C SER A 384 5.60 -19.88 -1.54
N LEU A 385 6.79 -20.22 -1.02
CA LEU A 385 8.08 -19.76 -1.54
C LEU A 385 8.33 -20.30 -2.95
N ILE A 386 8.17 -21.61 -3.15
CA ILE A 386 8.29 -22.25 -4.47
C ILE A 386 7.33 -21.59 -5.46
N TYR A 387 6.06 -21.44 -5.09
CA TYR A 387 5.06 -20.81 -5.94
C TYR A 387 5.45 -19.39 -6.37
N ILE A 388 5.97 -18.57 -5.46
CA ILE A 388 6.40 -17.19 -5.80
C ILE A 388 7.65 -17.21 -6.68
N LEU A 389 8.63 -18.05 -6.39
CA LEU A 389 9.86 -18.19 -7.18
C LEU A 389 9.56 -18.59 -8.63
N GLU A 390 8.67 -19.57 -8.83
CA GLU A 390 8.24 -19.99 -10.17
C GLU A 390 7.62 -18.83 -10.97
N ASN A 391 6.76 -18.02 -10.34
CA ASN A 391 6.16 -16.87 -11.00
C ASN A 391 7.19 -15.77 -11.32
N LEU A 392 8.15 -15.53 -10.41
CA LEU A 392 9.25 -14.59 -10.66
C LEU A 392 10.15 -15.05 -11.80
N ASN A 393 10.48 -16.35 -11.87
CA ASN A 393 11.26 -16.93 -12.96
C ASN A 393 10.59 -16.65 -14.31
N GLN A 394 9.31 -16.97 -14.43
CA GLN A 394 8.55 -16.74 -15.67
C GLN A 394 8.54 -15.25 -16.07
N ILE A 395 8.43 -14.33 -15.11
CA ILE A 395 8.47 -12.89 -15.39
C ILE A 395 9.84 -12.46 -15.91
N ILE A 396 10.91 -12.91 -15.25
CA ILE A 396 12.28 -12.53 -15.59
C ILE A 396 12.65 -13.10 -16.95
N GLU A 397 12.43 -14.40 -17.14
CA GLU A 397 12.70 -15.13 -18.39
C GLU A 397 12.02 -14.47 -19.59
N LYS A 398 10.70 -14.26 -19.53
CA LYS A 398 9.94 -13.60 -20.61
C LYS A 398 10.49 -12.21 -20.93
N LYS A 399 10.93 -11.45 -19.91
CA LYS A 399 11.44 -10.10 -20.12
C LYS A 399 12.84 -10.09 -20.71
N ILE A 400 13.71 -11.01 -20.29
CA ILE A 400 15.04 -11.21 -20.86
C ILE A 400 14.93 -11.65 -22.31
N GLU A 401 14.12 -12.68 -22.61
CA GLU A 401 13.89 -13.15 -23.99
C GLU A 401 13.41 -12.03 -24.90
N HIS A 402 12.48 -11.20 -24.42
CA HIS A 402 12.00 -10.05 -25.18
C HIS A 402 13.12 -9.05 -25.50
N TYR A 403 14.03 -8.80 -24.56
CA TYR A 403 15.13 -7.85 -24.77
C TYR A 403 16.19 -8.40 -25.74
N ILE A 404 16.42 -9.71 -25.71
CA ILE A 404 17.40 -10.39 -26.58
C ILE A 404 16.85 -10.58 -28.00
N ARG A 405 15.60 -11.02 -28.16
CA ARG A 405 15.01 -11.34 -29.48
C ARG A 405 14.52 -10.14 -30.27
N SER A 406 14.18 -9.02 -29.62
CA SER A 406 13.62 -7.87 -30.33
C SER A 406 14.68 -7.20 -31.22
N LEU A 407 14.44 -7.08 -32.53
CA LEU A 407 15.22 -6.23 -33.43
C LEU A 407 15.29 -4.77 -32.90
N PRO A 408 16.28 -3.96 -33.31
CA PRO A 408 16.35 -2.55 -32.92
C PRO A 408 15.24 -1.76 -33.62
N ALA A 409 14.01 -1.90 -33.15
CA ALA A 409 12.89 -1.03 -33.51
C ALA A 409 12.77 0.08 -32.44
N ASN A 410 12.70 1.32 -32.90
CA ASN A 410 12.38 2.49 -32.09
C ASN A 410 10.99 2.30 -31.47
N PHE A 411 10.96 1.86 -30.22
CA PHE A 411 9.72 1.88 -29.43
C PHE A 411 9.61 3.24 -28.76
N ASP A 412 9.04 4.18 -29.49
CA ASP A 412 8.29 5.26 -28.88
C ASP A 412 7.01 4.66 -28.29
N ASN A 413 6.90 4.63 -26.96
CA ASN A 413 5.57 4.85 -26.41
C ASN A 413 5.54 5.40 -24.98
N SER A 414 4.78 6.50 -24.90
CA SER A 414 4.12 7.14 -23.75
C SER A 414 4.82 7.04 -22.40
N GLY A 415 5.57 8.09 -22.10
CA GLY A 415 6.04 8.42 -20.76
C GLY A 415 4.88 8.47 -19.76
N ASN A 416 4.70 7.39 -19.02
CA ASN A 416 4.05 7.44 -17.73
C ASN A 416 5.09 7.92 -16.72
N ASN A 417 5.31 9.24 -16.70
CA ASN A 417 6.08 9.91 -15.67
C ASN A 417 5.59 9.43 -14.28
N LEU A 418 6.46 8.73 -13.55
CA LEU A 418 6.13 8.07 -12.28
C LEU A 418 7.11 8.47 -11.19
N ASP A 419 6.54 9.11 -10.17
CA ASP A 419 6.92 9.11 -8.75
C ASP A 419 8.42 9.13 -8.41
N LEU A 420 9.01 10.32 -8.54
CA LEU A 420 10.22 10.68 -7.80
C LEU A 420 9.95 10.55 -6.29
N TYR A 421 10.73 9.70 -5.63
CA TYR A 421 10.85 9.65 -4.18
C TYR A 421 11.90 10.67 -3.76
N ASP A 422 11.47 11.84 -3.30
CA ASP A 422 12.39 12.78 -2.67
C ASP A 422 12.07 13.01 -1.18
N ASN A 423 13.12 13.41 -0.47
CA ASN A 423 13.36 13.42 0.97
C ASN A 423 12.73 14.66 1.61
N GLY A 424 12.09 14.50 2.76
CA GLY A 424 11.33 15.57 3.40
C GLY A 424 12.18 16.58 4.15
N ASN A 425 11.66 17.81 4.29
CA ASN A 425 11.69 18.56 5.55
C ASN A 425 10.70 19.75 5.61
N ASN A 426 10.20 19.96 6.84
CA ASN A 426 9.51 21.11 7.46
C ASN A 426 8.13 21.57 6.96
N ILE A 427 7.05 21.04 7.58
CA ILE A 427 5.64 21.38 7.30
C ILE A 427 4.85 21.84 8.56
N TYR A 428 5.43 21.76 9.76
CA TYR A 428 4.70 21.98 11.02
C TYR A 428 4.19 23.42 11.22
N MET A 429 4.84 24.43 10.61
CA MET A 429 4.48 25.84 10.78
C MET A 429 3.18 26.25 10.06
N ARG A 430 2.83 25.57 8.96
CA ARG A 430 1.64 25.89 8.14
C ARG A 430 0.31 25.41 8.73
N TYR A 431 0.35 24.54 9.74
CA TYR A 431 -0.83 23.99 10.43
C TYR A 431 -1.32 24.87 11.59
N MET A 432 -0.48 25.75 12.14
CA MET A 432 -0.88 26.60 13.29
C MET A 432 -1.73 27.81 12.87
N GLU A 433 -1.61 28.27 11.61
CA GLU A 433 -2.49 29.28 11.02
C GLU A 433 -3.92 28.75 10.76
N TYR A 434 -4.09 27.42 10.63
CA TYR A 434 -5.33 26.73 10.28
C TYR A 434 -6.42 26.72 11.38
N ILE A 435 -6.07 26.84 12.65
CA ILE A 435 -7.05 26.75 13.76
C ILE A 435 -7.96 28.00 13.81
N LYS A 436 -7.54 29.14 13.22
CA LYS A 436 -8.27 30.42 13.33
C LYS A 436 -9.44 30.59 12.35
N ASP A 437 -9.46 29.89 11.21
CA ASP A 437 -10.47 30.08 10.14
C ASP A 437 -11.61 29.04 10.14
N PHE A 438 -11.62 28.11 11.10
CA PHE A 438 -12.50 26.95 11.06
C PHE A 438 -13.99 27.29 11.28
N ASP A 439 -14.35 28.35 12.01
CA ASP A 439 -15.76 28.65 12.32
C ASP A 439 -16.63 28.99 11.10
N ASN A 440 -16.04 29.53 10.03
CA ASN A 440 -16.73 29.77 8.76
C ASN A 440 -16.97 28.48 7.95
N VAL A 441 -16.14 27.45 8.14
CA VAL A 441 -16.24 26.14 7.45
C VAL A 441 -17.51 25.39 7.87
N CYS A 442 -17.86 25.50 9.15
CA CYS A 442 -18.96 24.77 9.77
C CYS A 442 -20.32 25.30 9.31
N LYS A 443 -20.43 26.62 9.16
CA LYS A 443 -21.65 27.27 8.65
C LYS A 443 -21.95 26.84 7.21
N LYS A 444 -20.92 26.72 6.34
CA LYS A 444 -21.07 26.18 4.97
C LYS A 444 -21.44 24.70 4.94
N ILE A 445 -20.90 23.90 5.87
CA ILE A 445 -21.21 22.46 5.97
C ILE A 445 -22.67 22.25 6.44
N ASP A 446 -23.14 22.98 7.45
CA ASP A 446 -24.53 22.89 7.94
C ASP A 446 -25.56 23.35 6.91
N LEU A 447 -25.23 24.35 6.07
CA LEU A 447 -26.07 24.79 4.95
C LEU A 447 -26.22 23.71 3.86
N LYS A 448 -25.19 22.89 3.61
CA LYS A 448 -25.24 21.78 2.63
C LYS A 448 -25.90 20.50 3.16
N PHE A 449 -26.18 20.42 4.45
CA PHE A 449 -26.86 19.27 5.08
C PHE A 449 -28.36 19.49 5.36
N LYS A 450 -28.93 20.63 4.96
CA LYS A 450 -30.38 20.82 4.86
C LYS A 450 -30.85 20.41 3.45
N ILE A 451 -31.19 19.14 3.30
CA ILE A 451 -32.22 18.64 2.37
C ILE A 451 -33.11 17.72 3.18
#